data_AF-A0A945XCR5-F1
#
_entry.id   AF-A0A945XCR5-F1
#
_cell.length_a   1.000
_cell.length_b   1.000
_cell.length_c   1.000
_cell.angle_alpha   90.00
_cell.angle_beta   90.00
_cell.angle_gamma   90.00
#
_symmetry.space_group_name_H-M   'P 1'
#
loop_
_entity.id
_entity.type
_entity.pdbx_description
1 polymer ?
#
loop_
_entity_poly.entity_id
_entity_poly.type
_entity_poly.pdbx_seq_one_letter_code
_entity_poly.pdbx_strand_id
1 'polypeptide(L)' 'MIPQTFRTRITDLFGIDHPLICGGMMWLADAAYVSAVARAGGIGFITPRSFPTPEDFREQLRMA' A
#
# COMPACT_ATOMS: atom_id res chain seq x y z
N MET A 1 -11.26 -12.47 4.68
CA MET A 1 -10.91 -11.55 5.77
C MET A 1 -10.16 -12.35 6.81
N ILE A 2 -8.91 -11.97 7.08
CA ILE A 2 -8.10 -12.62 8.12
C ILE A 2 -8.67 -12.15 9.48
N PRO A 3 -8.77 -13.03 10.50
CA PRO A 3 -9.19 -12.58 11.83
C PRO A 3 -8.28 -11.46 12.33
N GLN A 4 -8.87 -10.32 12.71
CA GLN A 4 -8.11 -9.17 13.23
C GLN A 4 -7.60 -9.47 14.64
N THR A 5 -6.30 -9.81 14.77
CA THR A 5 -5.64 -9.99 16.07
C THR A 5 -5.47 -8.66 16.82
N PHE A 6 -5.28 -7.55 16.09
CA PHE A 6 -5.06 -6.22 16.67
C PHE A 6 -6.03 -5.20 16.08
N ARG A 7 -7.19 -5.03 16.74
CA ARG A 7 -8.16 -4.00 16.37
C ARG A 7 -7.77 -2.65 16.96
N THR A 8 -7.65 -1.63 16.11
CA THR A 8 -7.31 -0.25 16.48
C THR A 8 -8.19 0.73 15.70
N ARG A 9 -8.14 2.01 16.06
CA ARG A 9 -8.81 3.07 15.28
C ARG A 9 -8.37 3.11 13.81
N ILE A 10 -7.12 2.76 13.50
CA ILE A 10 -6.61 2.74 12.13
C ILE A 10 -7.23 1.59 11.33
N THR A 11 -7.30 0.39 11.91
CA THR A 11 -7.92 -0.77 11.25
C THR A 11 -9.40 -0.54 10.98
N ASP A 12 -10.12 0.09 11.92
CA ASP A 12 -11.53 0.45 11.75
C ASP A 12 -11.73 1.56 10.71
N LEU A 13 -10.87 2.58 10.70
CA LEU A 13 -11.00 3.72 9.80
C LEU A 13 -10.77 3.34 8.34
N PHE A 14 -9.81 2.46 8.06
CA PHE A 14 -9.40 2.10 6.70
C PHE A 14 -9.88 0.71 6.25
N GLY A 15 -10.52 -0.07 7.12
CA GLY A 15 -11.00 -1.41 6.78
C GLY A 15 -9.89 -2.41 6.46
N ILE A 16 -8.76 -2.32 7.17
CA ILE A 16 -7.57 -3.17 6.97
C ILE A 16 -7.42 -4.20 8.09
N ASP A 17 -6.83 -5.36 7.82
CA ASP A 17 -6.72 -6.47 8.78
C ASP A 17 -5.64 -6.24 9.85
N HIS A 18 -4.62 -5.43 9.54
CA HIS A 18 -3.47 -5.18 10.41
C HIS A 18 -3.22 -3.68 10.57
N PRO A 19 -2.89 -3.19 11.79
CA PRO A 19 -2.52 -1.79 12.02
C PRO A 19 -1.11 -1.47 11.51
N LEU A 20 -0.79 -1.92 10.29
CA LEU A 20 0.52 -1.81 9.67
C LEU A 20 0.45 -0.85 8.48
N ILE A 21 1.30 0.17 8.56
CA ILE A 21 1.46 1.19 7.54
C ILE A 21 2.89 1.11 7.03
N CYS A 22 3.04 0.65 5.80
CA CYS A 22 4.30 0.57 5.09
C CYS A 22 4.57 1.90 4.39
N GLY A 23 5.41 2.74 5.00
CA GLY A 23 5.72 4.08 4.52
C GLY A 23 6.22 4.12 3.07
N GLY A 24 6.04 5.27 2.41
CA GLY A 24 6.53 5.49 1.05
C GLY A 24 8.05 5.52 1.00
N MET A 25 8.64 4.53 0.33
CA MET A 25 10.09 4.42 0.12
C MET A 25 10.42 4.78 -1.32
N MET A 26 11.19 5.85 -1.53
CA MET A 26 11.57 6.29 -2.86
C MET A 26 12.34 5.16 -3.57
N TRP A 27 11.91 4.84 -4.79
CA TRP A 27 12.43 3.79 -5.67
C TRP A 27 12.17 2.34 -5.24
N LEU A 28 11.63 2.10 -4.04
CA LEU A 28 11.38 0.76 -3.52
C LEU A 28 9.88 0.42 -3.45
N ALA A 29 9.02 1.42 -3.25
CA ALA A 29 7.58 1.21 -3.11
C ALA A 29 6.87 1.31 -4.47
N ASP A 30 7.01 0.25 -5.26
CA ASP A 30 6.33 0.07 -6.55
C ASP A 30 4.94 -0.60 -6.40
N ALA A 31 4.27 -0.86 -7.52
CA ALA A 31 2.97 -1.51 -7.53
C ALA A 31 3.01 -2.91 -6.90
N ALA A 32 4.04 -3.71 -7.19
CA ALA A 32 4.13 -5.07 -6.67
C ALA A 32 4.24 -5.09 -5.14
N TYR A 33 5.08 -4.19 -4.59
CA TYR A 33 5.20 -4.00 -3.16
C TYR A 33 3.86 -3.56 -2.52
N VAL A 34 3.24 -2.51 -3.06
CA VAL A 34 2.00 -1.96 -2.48
C VAL A 34 0.83 -2.94 -2.60
N SER A 35 0.69 -3.63 -3.73
CA SER A 35 -0.26 -4.73 -3.92
C SER A 35 -0.08 -5.83 -2.87
N ALA A 36 1.17 -6.23 -2.59
CA ALA A 36 1.45 -7.27 -1.62
C ALA A 36 1.03 -6.84 -0.21
N VAL A 37 1.34 -5.60 0.17
CA VAL A 37 0.94 -5.01 1.46
C VAL A 37 -0.59 -4.93 1.57
N ALA A 38 -1.27 -4.44 0.53
CA ALA A 38 -2.74 -4.33 0.51
C ALA A 38 -3.41 -5.71 0.60
N ARG A 39 -2.92 -6.71 -0.14
CA ARG A 39 -3.41 -8.10 -0.08
C ARG A 39 -3.17 -8.75 1.27
N ALA A 40 -2.09 -8.39 1.95
CA ALA A 40 -1.81 -8.82 3.33
C ALA A 40 -2.68 -8.08 4.37
N GLY A 41 -3.50 -7.11 3.96
CA GLY A 41 -4.38 -6.37 4.86
C GLY A 41 -3.70 -5.22 5.61
N GLY A 42 -2.67 -4.60 5.02
CA GLY A 42 -2.06 -3.36 5.50
C GLY A 42 -2.23 -2.20 4.51
N ILE A 43 -1.56 -1.08 4.78
CA ILE A 43 -1.53 0.10 3.89
C ILE A 43 -0.13 0.28 3.33
N GLY A 44 -0.01 0.39 2.01
CA GLY A 44 1.24 0.76 1.31
C GLY A 44 1.11 2.08 0.54
N PHE A 45 2.23 2.73 0.24
CA PHE A 45 2.27 3.96 -0.54
C PHE A 45 3.17 3.84 -1.76
N ILE A 46 2.66 4.20 -2.92
CA ILE A 46 3.47 4.37 -4.13
C ILE A 46 4.00 5.79 -4.16
N THR A 47 5.30 5.96 -4.37
CA THR A 47 5.94 7.29 -4.43
C THR A 47 5.93 7.82 -5.87
N PRO A 48 5.16 8.86 -6.23
CA PRO A 48 5.05 9.31 -7.62
C PRO A 48 6.39 9.79 -8.21
N ARG A 49 7.23 10.41 -7.37
CA ARG A 49 8.57 10.90 -7.76
C ARG A 49 9.56 9.77 -8.09
N SER A 50 9.19 8.51 -7.87
CA SER A 50 10.04 7.37 -8.23
C SER A 50 9.95 7.01 -9.71
N PHE A 51 8.99 7.58 -10.45
CA PHE A 51 8.77 7.28 -11.85
C PHE A 51 9.27 8.41 -12.77
N PRO A 52 9.86 8.08 -13.94
CA PRO A 52 10.37 9.07 -14.88
C PRO A 52 9.26 9.96 -15.46
N THR A 53 8.08 9.41 -15.71
CA THR A 53 6.93 10.13 -16.27
C THR A 53 5.64 9.91 -15.48
N PRO A 54 4.64 10.81 -15.61
CA PRO A 54 3.31 10.59 -15.05
C PRO A 54 2.59 9.34 -15.60
N GLU A 55 2.90 8.92 -16.83
CA GLU A 55 2.29 7.73 -17.43
C GLU A 55 2.82 6.46 -16.78
N ASP A 56 4.14 6.40 -16.50
CA ASP A 56 4.75 5.29 -15.77
C ASP A 56 4.11 5.13 -14.38
N PHE A 57 3.88 6.25 -13.67
CA PHE A 57 3.17 6.22 -12.39
C PHE A 57 1.72 5.73 -12.55
N ARG A 58 1.03 6.11 -13.63
CA ARG A 58 -0.35 5.67 -13.89
C ARG A 58 -0.43 4.17 -14.14
N GLU A 59 0.52 3.59 -14.88
CA GLU A 59 0.61 2.15 -15.05
C GLU A 59 0.77 1.42 -13.71
N GLN A 60 1.61 1.96 -12.82
CA GLN A 60 1.81 1.39 -11.48
C GLN A 60 0.51 1.42 -10.65
N LEU A 61 -0.25 2.50 -10.72
CA LEU A 61 -1.56 2.59 -10.05
C LEU A 61 -2.58 1.57 -10.58
N ARG A 62 -2.50 1.17 -11.86
CA ARG A 62 -3.38 0.14 -12.44
C ARG A 62 -3.00 -1.28 -12.01
N MET A 63 -1.73 -1.51 -11.71
CA MET A 63 -1.21 -2.80 -11.27
C MET A 63 -1.35 -3.03 -9.76
N ALA A 64 -1.44 -1.94 -8.98
CA ALA A 64 -1.47 -1.93 -7.53
C ALA A 64 -2.73 -2.57 -6.92
#